data_AF-A0A1K2H9W4-F1
#
_entry.id   AF-A0A1K2H9W4-F1
#
_cell.length_a   1.000
_cell.length_b   1.000
_cell.length_c   1.000
_cell.angle_alpha   90.00
_cell.angle_beta   90.00
_cell.angle_gamma   90.00
#
_symmetry.space_group_name_H-M   'P 1'
#
loop_
_entity.id
_entity.type
_entity.pdbx_description
1 polymer ?
#
loop_
_entity_poly.entity_id
_entity_poly.type
_entity_poly.pdbx_seq_one_letter_code
_entity_poly.pdbx_strand_id
1 'polypeptide(L)'
;MAEIKFDKMVSYYRKMNGWTMKELAERMGKTESAVSRWESGTASPKIKDINVLSEVLGVDADVLIFGKSTSSNSSSDIISETVEIMKQLDKTTQSNILNFVKFEFTKAEQAKQTEENSASVS
;
A
#
# COMPACT_ATOMS: atom_id res chain seq x y z
N MET A 1 2.81 -17.22 3.43
CA MET A 1 3.78 -16.11 3.58
C MET A 1 3.77 -15.30 2.29
N ALA A 2 3.86 -13.97 2.36
CA ALA A 2 3.93 -13.13 1.16
C ALA A 2 5.28 -13.32 0.45
N GLU A 3 5.27 -13.45 -0.87
CA GLU A 3 6.47 -13.58 -1.68
C GLU A 3 7.22 -12.23 -1.76
N ILE A 4 8.52 -12.23 -1.47
CA ILE A 4 9.38 -11.04 -1.60
C ILE A 4 9.88 -10.96 -3.05
N LYS A 5 9.69 -9.80 -3.70
CA LYS A 5 10.04 -9.52 -5.11
C LYS A 5 10.98 -8.34 -5.28
N PHE A 6 11.67 -7.97 -4.21
CA PHE A 6 12.42 -6.73 -4.10
C PHE A 6 13.43 -6.47 -5.23
N ASP A 7 14.25 -7.47 -5.54
CA ASP A 7 15.24 -7.45 -6.62
C ASP A 7 14.62 -7.07 -7.97
N LYS A 8 13.49 -7.72 -8.31
CA LYS A 8 12.75 -7.47 -9.55
C LYS A 8 12.10 -6.10 -9.57
N MET A 9 11.54 -5.65 -8.44
CA MET A 9 10.85 -4.36 -8.35
C MET A 9 11.79 -3.17 -8.45
N VAL A 10 12.97 -3.23 -7.82
CA VAL A 10 14.00 -2.19 -7.96
C VAL A 10 14.42 -2.07 -9.42
N SER A 11 14.69 -3.20 -10.08
CA SER A 11 15.06 -3.21 -11.51
C SER A 11 13.94 -2.65 -12.39
N TYR A 12 12.69 -3.00 -12.10
CA TYR A 12 11.51 -2.53 -12.82
C TYR A 12 11.37 -1.00 -12.73
N TYR A 13 11.32 -0.42 -11.53
CA TYR A 13 11.13 1.02 -11.37
C TYR A 13 12.32 1.85 -11.84
N ARG A 14 13.55 1.33 -11.68
CA ARG A 14 14.73 1.98 -12.26
C ARG A 14 14.60 2.10 -13.78
N LYS A 15 14.22 1.00 -14.45
CA LYS A 15 14.02 0.98 -15.91
C LYS A 15 12.85 1.85 -16.35
N MET A 16 11.77 1.89 -15.56
CA MET A 16 10.61 2.76 -15.82
C MET A 16 11.00 4.24 -15.81
N ASN A 17 11.94 4.63 -14.94
CA ASN A 17 12.51 5.98 -14.90
C ASN A 17 13.61 6.21 -15.96
N GLY A 18 13.94 5.22 -16.79
CA GLY A 18 14.98 5.33 -17.81
C GLY A 18 16.41 5.38 -17.28
N TRP A 19 16.64 4.97 -16.02
CA TRP A 19 17.96 5.08 -15.38
C TRP A 19 18.81 3.83 -15.56
N THR A 20 20.11 4.01 -15.65
CA THR A 20 21.15 2.99 -15.48
C THR A 20 21.34 2.64 -14.00
N MET A 21 21.98 1.50 -13.70
CA MET A 21 22.31 1.13 -12.31
C MET A 21 23.23 2.17 -11.65
N LYS A 22 24.15 2.75 -12.44
CA LYS A 22 25.03 3.82 -11.99
C LYS A 22 24.26 5.09 -11.59
N GLU A 23 23.31 5.54 -12.41
CA GLU A 23 22.50 6.72 -12.10
C GLU A 23 21.61 6.52 -10.86
N LEU A 24 21.03 5.32 -10.68
CA LEU A 24 20.30 5.01 -9.46
C LEU A 24 21.24 5.03 -8.23
N ALA A 25 22.45 4.47 -8.38
CA ALA A 25 23.44 4.48 -7.31
C ALA A 25 23.86 5.90 -6.92
N GLU A 26 24.08 6.78 -7.89
CA GLU A 26 24.38 8.20 -7.67
C GLU A 26 23.25 8.90 -6.90
N ARG A 27 21.99 8.71 -7.31
CA ARG A 27 20.81 9.25 -6.61
C ARG A 27 20.69 8.76 -5.17
N MET A 28 21.14 7.53 -4.91
CA MET A 28 21.12 6.93 -3.57
C MET A 28 22.36 7.24 -2.71
N GLY A 29 23.40 7.88 -3.27
CA GLY A 29 24.70 8.01 -2.60
C GLY A 29 25.36 6.64 -2.35
N LYS A 30 25.26 5.73 -3.30
CA LYS A 30 25.76 4.34 -3.24
C LYS A 30 26.66 4.04 -4.43
N THR A 31 27.31 2.88 -4.37
CA THR A 31 28.10 2.34 -5.49
C THR A 31 27.20 1.56 -6.44
N GLU A 32 27.50 1.59 -7.74
CA GLU A 32 26.82 0.78 -8.77
C GLU A 32 26.79 -0.72 -8.41
N SER A 33 27.88 -1.25 -7.84
CA SER A 33 27.95 -2.64 -7.37
C SER A 33 26.90 -2.98 -6.31
N ALA A 34 26.53 -2.03 -5.45
CA ALA A 34 25.49 -2.26 -4.44
C ALA A 34 24.12 -2.42 -5.11
N VAL A 35 23.78 -1.54 -6.04
CA VAL A 35 22.53 -1.61 -6.82
C VAL A 35 22.48 -2.89 -7.66
N SER A 36 23.58 -3.26 -8.32
CA SER A 36 23.69 -4.51 -9.07
C SER A 36 23.42 -5.74 -8.20
N ARG A 37 23.96 -5.77 -6.98
CA ARG A 37 23.72 -6.87 -6.03
C ARG A 37 22.27 -6.93 -5.53
N TRP A 38 21.62 -5.78 -5.38
CA TRP A 38 20.20 -5.72 -5.01
C TRP A 38 19.31 -6.23 -6.14
N GLU A 39 19.51 -5.78 -7.38
CA GLU A 39 18.70 -6.20 -8.52
C GLU A 39 18.94 -7.65 -8.96
N SER A 40 20.08 -8.23 -8.59
CA SER A 40 20.37 -9.66 -8.81
C SER A 40 19.93 -10.56 -7.65
N GLY A 41 19.41 -9.99 -6.56
CA GLY A 41 19.04 -10.74 -5.35
C GLY A 41 20.23 -11.33 -4.58
N THR A 42 21.48 -11.01 -4.96
CA THR A 42 22.69 -11.54 -4.30
C THR A 42 23.03 -10.81 -2.99
N ALA A 43 22.38 -9.67 -2.72
CA ALA A 43 22.39 -9.01 -1.43
C ALA A 43 21.07 -8.26 -1.20
N SER A 44 20.69 -8.11 0.07
CA SER A 44 19.55 -7.28 0.46
C SER A 44 20.03 -5.92 0.97
N PRO A 45 19.33 -4.82 0.65
CA PRO A 45 19.60 -3.52 1.26
C PRO A 45 19.23 -3.50 2.73
N LYS A 46 19.74 -2.50 3.46
CA LYS A 46 19.28 -2.23 4.83
C LYS A 46 17.94 -1.50 4.77
N ILE A 47 17.17 -1.57 5.86
CA ILE A 47 15.87 -0.88 6.00
C ILE A 47 15.97 0.61 5.62
N LYS A 48 17.05 1.29 6.04
CA LYS A 48 17.29 2.70 5.66
C LYS A 48 17.44 2.91 4.16
N ASP A 49 18.05 1.96 3.45
CA ASP A 49 18.27 2.05 2.01
C ASP A 49 16.97 1.74 1.25
N ILE A 50 16.08 0.91 1.83
CA ILE A 50 14.72 0.68 1.30
C ILE A 50 13.89 1.96 1.37
N ASN A 51 13.95 2.69 2.50
CA ASN A 51 13.22 3.95 2.65
C ASN A 51 13.70 5.02 1.63
N VAL A 52 15.02 5.13 1.46
CA VAL A 52 15.58 6.03 0.43
C VAL A 52 15.19 5.57 -0.97
N LEU A 53 15.14 4.26 -1.25
CA LEU A 53 14.64 3.75 -2.54
C LEU A 53 13.19 4.13 -2.79
N SER A 54 12.31 4.04 -1.79
CA SER A 54 10.91 4.46 -1.94
C SER A 54 10.79 5.94 -2.30
N GLU A 55 11.58 6.79 -1.67
CA GLU A 55 11.61 8.23 -1.96
C GLU A 55 12.17 8.50 -3.37
N VAL A 56 13.31 7.89 -3.72
CA VAL A 56 13.99 8.10 -5.00
C VAL A 56 13.18 7.58 -6.19
N LEU A 57 12.50 6.43 -6.03
CA LEU A 57 11.71 5.80 -7.08
C LEU A 57 10.24 6.26 -7.08
N GLY A 58 9.81 7.01 -6.06
CA GLY A 58 8.45 7.54 -5.94
C GLY A 58 7.39 6.46 -5.73
N VAL A 59 7.72 5.40 -4.99
CA VAL A 59 6.85 4.23 -4.78
C VAL A 59 6.92 3.75 -3.34
N ASP A 60 5.83 3.20 -2.81
CA ASP A 60 5.81 2.72 -1.42
C ASP A 60 6.77 1.54 -1.21
N ALA A 61 7.33 1.46 0.00
CA ALA A 61 8.22 0.37 0.39
C ALA A 61 7.57 -1.01 0.22
N ASP A 62 6.27 -1.14 0.49
CA ASP A 62 5.51 -2.38 0.30
C ASP A 62 5.42 -2.80 -1.17
N VAL A 63 5.27 -1.83 -2.08
CA VAL A 63 5.27 -2.06 -3.53
C VAL A 63 6.66 -2.55 -3.96
N LEU A 64 7.72 -1.91 -3.44
CA LEU A 64 9.09 -2.34 -3.69
C LEU A 64 9.36 -3.74 -3.15
N ILE A 65 8.91 -4.09 -1.94
CA ILE A 65 9.24 -5.37 -1.30
C ILE A 65 8.41 -6.52 -1.85
N PHE A 66 7.10 -6.34 -2.01
CA PHE A 66 6.17 -7.43 -2.31
C PHE A 66 5.68 -7.44 -3.75
N GLY A 67 6.01 -6.40 -4.54
CA GLY A 67 5.45 -6.23 -5.89
C GLY A 67 3.94 -6.13 -5.89
N LYS A 68 3.33 -5.79 -4.74
CA LYS A 68 1.93 -5.44 -4.65
C LYS A 68 1.80 -4.11 -5.36
N SER A 69 1.34 -4.14 -6.60
CA SER A 69 0.89 -2.92 -7.25
C SER A 69 -0.17 -2.30 -6.35
N THR A 70 0.01 -1.06 -5.91
CA THR A 70 -1.12 -0.23 -5.46
C THR A 70 -2.14 -0.04 -6.58
N SER A 71 -1.85 -0.49 -7.81
CA SER A 71 -2.85 -0.80 -8.82
C SER A 71 -3.51 -2.17 -8.58
N SER A 72 -4.15 -2.34 -7.43
CA SER A 72 -5.44 -3.04 -7.42
C SER A 72 -6.50 -2.05 -7.92
N ASN A 73 -6.46 -1.70 -9.21
CA ASN A 73 -7.60 -1.08 -9.90
C ASN A 73 -8.69 -2.13 -10.13
N SER A 74 -9.21 -2.68 -9.05
CA SER A 74 -10.51 -3.39 -9.02
C SER A 74 -11.35 -3.01 -7.80
N SER A 75 -10.87 -2.07 -6.99
CA SER A 75 -11.67 -1.25 -6.09
C SER A 75 -10.86 0.01 -5.86
N SER A 76 -11.28 1.15 -6.42
CA SER A 76 -11.05 2.42 -5.72
C SER A 76 -11.49 2.15 -4.29
N ASP A 77 -10.56 2.13 -3.34
CA ASP A 77 -10.83 1.78 -1.96
C ASP A 77 -11.88 2.78 -1.48
N ILE A 78 -13.15 2.36 -1.41
CA ILE A 78 -14.29 3.25 -1.10
C ILE A 78 -13.98 4.06 0.16
N ILE A 79 -13.18 3.48 1.06
CA ILE A 79 -12.62 4.11 2.25
C ILE A 79 -11.75 5.33 1.90
N SER A 80 -10.82 5.23 0.96
CA SER A 80 -9.95 6.34 0.54
C SER A 80 -10.74 7.49 -0.08
N GLU A 81 -11.64 7.18 -1.01
CA GLU A 81 -12.54 8.18 -1.61
C GLU A 81 -13.44 8.84 -0.56
N THR A 82 -13.98 8.05 0.37
CA THR A 82 -14.77 8.55 1.51
C THR A 82 -13.95 9.51 2.37
N VAL A 83 -12.69 9.18 2.67
CA VAL A 83 -11.80 10.03 3.46
C VAL A 83 -11.50 11.36 2.75
N GLU A 84 -11.26 11.33 1.43
CA GLU A 84 -11.00 12.53 0.63
C GLU A 84 -12.20 13.47 0.59
N ILE A 85 -13.41 12.92 0.39
CA ILE A 85 -14.65 13.70 0.38
C ILE A 85 -14.92 14.26 1.79
N MET A 86 -14.81 13.43 2.83
CA MET A 86 -15.08 13.85 4.22
C MET A 86 -14.23 15.06 4.64
N LYS A 87 -12.96 15.15 4.20
CA LYS A 87 -12.08 16.29 4.49
C LYS A 87 -12.57 17.63 3.93
N GLN A 88 -13.40 17.61 2.88
CA GLN A 88 -13.89 18.82 2.20
C GLN A 88 -15.23 19.32 2.78
N LEU A 89 -15.87 18.53 3.64
CA LEU A 89 -17.16 18.87 4.25
C LEU A 89 -16.97 19.64 5.56
N ASP A 90 -18.00 20.36 6.00
CA ASP A 90 -18.01 21.01 7.31
C ASP A 90 -18.24 20.01 8.45
N LYS A 91 -17.91 20.40 9.69
CA LYS A 91 -18.01 19.53 10.87
C LYS A 91 -19.42 19.03 11.16
N THR A 92 -20.45 19.79 10.82
CA THR A 92 -21.86 19.40 11.02
C THR A 92 -22.21 18.27 10.07
N THR A 93 -21.89 18.45 8.79
CA THR A 93 -22.12 17.42 7.75
C THR A 93 -21.32 16.15 8.04
N GLN A 94 -20.04 16.28 8.44
CA GLN A 94 -19.23 15.14 8.85
C GLN A 94 -19.85 14.36 10.02
N SER A 95 -20.40 15.07 11.01
CA SER A 95 -21.03 14.46 12.19
C SER A 95 -22.31 13.71 11.82
N ASN A 96 -23.12 14.28 10.92
CA ASN A 96 -24.34 13.64 10.42
C ASN A 96 -24.01 12.33 9.66
N ILE A 97 -23.00 12.37 8.79
CA ILE A 97 -22.52 11.19 8.05
C ILE A 97 -22.00 10.13 9.03
N LEU A 98 -21.19 10.51 10.02
CA LEU A 98 -20.68 9.56 11.01
C LEU A 98 -21.81 8.89 11.80
N ASN A 99 -22.84 9.64 12.17
CA ASN A 99 -24.00 9.08 12.87
C ASN A 99 -24.77 8.07 11.99
N PHE A 100 -24.94 8.38 10.71
CA PHE A 100 -25.54 7.46 9.76
C PHE A 100 -24.73 6.17 9.61
N VAL A 101 -23.41 6.28 9.43
CA VAL A 101 -22.51 5.11 9.32
C VAL A 101 -22.57 4.25 10.60
N LYS A 102 -22.58 4.87 11.79
CA LYS A 102 -22.74 4.16 13.06
C LYS A 102 -24.08 3.42 13.15
N PHE A 103 -25.16 4.04 12.67
CA PHE A 103 -26.48 3.43 12.65
C PHE A 103 -26.51 2.18 11.75
N GLU A 104 -26.02 2.30 10.51
CA GLU A 104 -25.96 1.17 9.57
C GLU A 104 -25.07 0.03 10.09
N PHE A 105 -23.92 0.37 10.69
CA PHE A 105 -23.05 -0.61 11.33
C PHE A 105 -23.76 -1.39 12.44
N THR A 106 -24.49 -0.68 13.31
CA THR A 106 -25.24 -1.31 14.41
C THR A 106 -26.34 -2.23 13.89
N LYS A 107 -27.08 -1.80 12.86
CA LYS A 107 -28.12 -2.59 12.22
C LYS A 107 -27.58 -3.89 11.62
N ALA A 108 -26.42 -3.81 10.96
CA ALA A 108 -25.77 -4.98 10.36
C ALA A 108 -25.34 -6.01 11.42
N GLU A 109 -24.83 -5.57 12.57
CA GLU A 109 -24.42 -6.47 13.66
C GLU A 109 -25.61 -7.15 14.36
N GLN A 110 -26.74 -6.46 14.51
CA GLN A 110 -27.96 -7.07 15.07
C GLN A 110 -28.56 -8.13 14.15
N ALA A 111 -28.48 -7.93 12.82
CA ALA A 111 -28.96 -8.90 11.84
C ALA A 111 -28.18 -10.22 11.94
N LYS A 112 -26.84 -10.16 12.05
CA LYS A 112 -25.97 -11.34 12.18
C LYS A 112 -26.28 -12.16 13.45
N GLN A 113 -26.50 -11.50 14.58
CA GLN A 113 -26.81 -12.18 15.85
C GLN A 113 -28.19 -12.85 15.85
N THR A 114 -29.14 -12.34 15.05
CA THR A 114 -30.47 -12.93 14.92
C THR A 114 -30.43 -14.19 14.06
N GLU A 115 -29.58 -14.23 13.03
CA GLU A 115 -29.37 -15.39 12.17
C GLU A 115 -28.65 -16.53 12.92
N GLU A 116 -27.58 -16.24 13.67
CA GLU A 116 -26.83 -17.25 14.46
C GLU A 116 -27.67 -17.88 15.60
N ASN A 117 -28.53 -17.09 16.26
CA ASN A 117 -29.44 -17.60 17.28
C ASN A 117 -30.60 -18.44 16.70
N SER A 118 -31.00 -18.20 15.44
CA SER A 118 -32.02 -19.01 14.77
C SER A 118 -31.49 -20.38 14.30
N ALA A 119 -30.21 -20.45 13.93
CA ALA A 119 -29.55 -21.68 13.47
C ALA A 119 -29.14 -22.61 14.62
N SER A 120 -29.02 -22.11 15.85
CA SER A 120 -28.63 -22.91 17.03
C SER A 120 -29.80 -23.55 17.79
N VAL A 121 -31.05 -23.27 17.36
CA VAL A 121 -32.29 -23.76 18.01
C VAL A 121 -33.01 -24.82 17.16
N SER A 122 -32.47 -25.17 15.99
CA SER A 122 -32.88 -26.34 15.18
C SER A 122 -31.89 -27.48 15.32
#